data_AF-A0A352KIB2-F1
#
_entry.id   AF-A0A352KIB2-F1
#
_cell.length_a   1.000
_cell.length_b   1.000
_cell.length_c   1.000
_cell.angle_alpha   90.00
_cell.angle_beta   90.00
_cell.angle_gamma   90.00
#
_symmetry.space_group_name_H-M   'P 1'
#
loop_
_entity.id
_entity.type
_entity.pdbx_description
1 polymer ?
#
loop_
_entity_poly.entity_id
_entity_poly.type
_entity_poly.pdbx_seq_one_letter_code
_entity_poly.pdbx_strand_id
1 'polypeptide(L)' 'AEAMTSRLESVSRQASIQDLMPIFARDHVAIVLDGNEFLGFITRIDLLHYLRRKLP' A
#
# COMPACT_ATOMS: atom_id res chain seq x y z
N ALA A 1 21.79 13.20 0.97
CA ALA A 1 20.79 12.15 0.67
C ALA A 1 19.76 12.18 1.79
N GLU A 2 18.74 13.03 1.67
CA GLU A 2 17.80 13.35 2.76
C GLU A 2 16.34 13.00 2.45
N ALA A 3 16.07 12.41 1.28
CA ALA A 3 14.73 11.94 0.91
C ALA A 3 14.49 10.44 1.23
N MET A 4 15.56 9.72 1.58
CA MET A 4 15.62 8.32 2.04
C MET A 4 14.92 8.11 3.40
N THR A 5 13.86 7.30 3.54
CA THR A 5 13.32 6.91 4.87
C THR A 5 13.38 5.41 5.12
N SER A 6 13.70 5.02 6.35
CA SER A 6 13.64 3.63 6.84
C SER A 6 12.32 3.29 7.54
N ARG A 7 11.44 4.28 7.73
CA ARG A 7 10.09 4.08 8.26
C ARG A 7 9.18 3.56 7.14
N LEU A 8 9.27 2.27 6.89
CA LEU A 8 8.48 1.58 5.88
C LEU A 8 7.23 0.97 6.53
N GLU A 9 6.06 1.24 5.95
CA GLU A 9 4.83 0.56 6.33
C GLU A 9 4.54 -0.56 5.35
N SER A 10 4.69 -1.80 5.81
CA SER A 10 4.50 -3.00 5.00
C SER A 10 3.23 -3.75 5.38
N VAL A 11 2.57 -4.32 4.38
CA VAL A 11 1.44 -5.22 4.51
C VAL A 11 1.76 -6.55 3.84
N SER A 12 1.18 -7.63 4.36
CA SER A 12 1.25 -8.93 3.70
C SER A 12 0.43 -8.93 2.40
N ARG A 13 0.84 -9.73 1.42
CA ARG A 13 0.07 -9.96 0.17
C ARG A 13 -1.36 -10.44 0.42
N GLN A 14 -1.60 -11.06 1.58
CA GLN A 14 -2.89 -11.59 2.01
C GLN A 14 -3.73 -10.57 2.80
N ALA A 15 -3.21 -9.34 3.02
CA ALA A 15 -3.94 -8.27 3.70
C ALA A 15 -5.19 -7.86 2.91
N SER A 16 -6.23 -7.46 3.64
CA SER A 16 -7.46 -6.96 3.06
C SER A 16 -7.31 -5.51 2.59
N ILE A 17 -8.24 -5.05 1.74
CA ILE A 17 -8.27 -3.63 1.33
C ILE A 17 -8.46 -2.70 2.54
N GLN A 18 -9.18 -3.14 3.57
CA GLN A 18 -9.40 -2.34 4.77
C GLN A 18 -8.10 -2.09 5.54
N ASP A 19 -7.16 -3.03 5.49
CA ASP A 19 -5.85 -2.90 6.14
C ASP A 19 -4.98 -1.82 5.48
N LEU A 20 -5.30 -1.42 4.24
CA LEU A 20 -4.61 -0.33 3.54
C LEU A 20 -5.07 1.06 4.01
N MET A 21 -6.28 1.17 4.57
CA MET A 21 -6.90 2.45 4.91
C MET A 21 -6.11 3.24 5.96
N PRO A 22 -5.61 2.64 7.07
CA PRO A 22 -4.80 3.36 8.06
C PRO A 22 -3.46 3.88 7.51
N ILE A 23 -2.87 3.16 6.56
CA ILE A 23 -1.60 3.55 5.91
C ILE A 23 -1.83 4.79 5.05
N PHE A 24 -2.87 4.76 4.22
CA PHE A 24 -3.21 5.91 3.39
C PHE A 24 -3.70 7.09 4.22
N ALA A 25 -4.36 6.89 5.36
CA ALA A 25 -4.73 8.00 6.25
C ALA A 25 -3.53 8.80 6.77
N ARG A 26 -2.32 8.22 6.76
CA ARG A 26 -1.05 8.88 7.12
C ARG A 26 -0.28 9.45 5.92
N ASP A 27 -0.89 9.46 4.73
CA ASP A 27 -0.25 9.81 3.46
C ASP A 27 1.00 8.97 3.12
N HIS A 28 1.08 7.77 3.70
CA HIS A 28 2.11 6.78 3.40
C HIS A 28 1.72 5.90 2.21
N VAL A 29 2.71 5.20 1.64
CA VAL A 29 2.51 4.12 0.67
C VAL A 29 2.47 2.78 1.38
N ALA A 30 1.68 1.83 0.87
CA ALA A 30 1.65 0.47 1.41
C ALA A 30 2.65 -0.40 0.66
N ILE A 31 3.70 -0.85 1.33
CA ILE A 31 4.68 -1.80 0.77
C ILE A 31 4.16 -3.22 0.92
N VAL A 32 4.08 -3.97 -0.17
CA VAL A 32 3.52 -5.32 -0.16
C VAL A 32 4.64 -6.35 -0.09
N LEU A 33 4.58 -7.21 0.92
CA LEU A 33 5.52 -8.31 1.13
C LEU A 33 4.82 -9.67 1.07
N ASP A 34 5.53 -10.69 0.59
CA ASP A 34 5.19 -12.11 0.81
C ASP A 34 6.32 -12.76 1.62
N GLY A 35 6.10 -12.90 2.93
CA GLY A 35 7.18 -13.17 3.87
C GLY A 35 8.24 -12.05 3.84
N ASN A 36 9.45 -12.37 3.36
CA ASN A 36 10.56 -11.43 3.20
C ASN A 36 10.72 -10.92 1.76
N GLU A 37 9.90 -11.39 0.82
CA GLU A 37 9.97 -10.97 -0.58
C GLU A 37 9.19 -9.68 -0.79
N PHE A 38 9.82 -8.68 -1.42
CA PHE A 38 9.16 -7.45 -1.83
C PHE A 38 8.43 -7.64 -3.16
N LEU A 39 7.11 -7.46 -3.16
CA LEU A 39 6.29 -7.58 -4.36
C LEU A 39 6.07 -6.24 -5.06
N GLY A 40 6.02 -5.15 -4.30
CA GLY A 40 5.73 -3.82 -4.84
C GLY A 40 5.19 -2.87 -3.76
N PHE A 41 4.62 -1.76 -4.21
CA PHE A 41 3.91 -0.83 -3.34
C PHE A 41 2.57 -0.43 -3.98
N ILE A 42 1.64 -0.02 -3.12
CA ILE A 42 0.32 0.46 -3.52
C ILE A 42 0.17 1.88 -3.00
N THR A 43 -0.34 2.77 -3.85
CA THR A 43 -0.67 4.14 -3.49
C THR A 43 -2.19 4.32 -3.33
N ARG A 44 -2.59 5.47 -2.77
CA ARG A 44 -4.00 5.88 -2.71
C ARG A 44 -4.64 5.93 -4.10
N ILE A 45 -3.90 6.38 -5.12
CA ILE A 45 -4.39 6.47 -6.50
C ILE A 45 -4.66 5.09 -7.08
N ASP A 46 -3.81 4.09 -6.79
CA ASP A 46 -4.02 2.72 -7.24
C ASP A 46 -5.29 2.11 -6.65
N LEU A 47 -5.55 2.35 -5.36
CA LEU A 47 -6.78 1.91 -4.71
C LEU A 47 -8.01 2.59 -5.34
N LEU A 48 -7.96 3.90 -5.60
CA LEU A 48 -9.05 4.60 -6.28
C LEU A 48 -9.27 4.06 -7.70
N HIS A 49 -8.19 3.83 -8.46
CA HIS A 49 -8.28 3.21 -9.78
C HIS A 49 -8.88 1.82 -9.75
N TYR A 50 -8.51 1.00 -8.77
CA TYR A 50 -9.08 -0.33 -8.56
C TYR A 50 -10.58 -0.26 -8.25
N LEU A 51 -11.00 0.61 -7.32
CA LEU A 51 -12.40 0.79 -6.96
C LEU A 51 -13.22 1.33 -8.13
N ARG A 52 -12.68 2.28 -8.91
CA ARG A 52 -13.33 2.83 -10.10
C ARG A 52 -13.67 1.74 -11.12
N ARG A 53 -12.78 0.76 -11.33
CA ARG A 53 -13.01 -0.36 -12.25
C ARG A 53 -14.09 -1.36 -11.79
N LYS A 54 -14.53 -1.26 -10.54
CA LYS A 54 -15.58 -2.11 -9.96
C LYS A 54 -16.97 -1.47 -9.96
N LEU A 55 -17.06 -0.18 -10.30
CA LEU A 55 -18.34 0.48 -10.51
C LEU A 55 -18.92 0.02 -11.85
N PRO A 56 -20.23 -0.27 -11.92
CA PRO A 56 -20.92 -0.64 -13.16
C PRO A 56 -20.94 0.49 -14.19
#